data_AF-A0A7Z8L5J6-F1
#
_entry.id   AF-A0A7Z8L5J6-F1
#
_cell.length_a   1.000
_cell.length_b   1.000
_cell.length_c   1.000
_cell.angle_alpha   90.00
_cell.angle_beta   90.00
_cell.angle_gamma   90.00
#
_symmetry.space_group_name_H-M   'P 1'
#
loop_
_entity.id
_entity.type
_entity.pdbx_description
1 polymer ?
#
loop_
_entity_poly.entity_id
_entity_poly.type
_entity_poly.pdbx_seq_one_letter_code
_entity_poly.pdbx_strand_id
1 'polypeptide(L)'
;MFNRSLSLAGPTRPMNPQVDGYAASRCRQAFTLLELLIVLVIMLTVAAMMTVGLGMIEDHRNRLLTTQRIENVLNTIARTGLAGSGSVTYELQSHVEGGIGGTRRFERGLGVDAVPYVLPEDSTGDGNPDPWHPVFPQAGAVAPDNPVVAAVGMGHPLIMAYPWGNQRRYRIGDWNNPSDLDYYYWQLYESQVSNDPEYAYPAAERHIIRELWPQRSAEILAFLNIASDPATYRSNRNPKQAWNDAWGQPLVISYALYQPPRYQGSDPRRYPDSYLQLARQEYQYNRSVFMSVGAPGPDISPYALIDDWQINLIAMWNHICDIAMPDDQQVWDERSFNINPWSGIHRMTDEEGRRTTFLSAPVEFR
;
A
#
# COMPACT_ATOMS: atom_id res chain seq x y z
N MET A 1 19.28 26.67 -35.95
CA MET A 1 20.61 26.36 -36.52
C MET A 1 20.85 24.88 -36.24
N PHE A 2 20.66 23.93 -37.15
CA PHE A 2 21.47 23.69 -38.36
C PHE A 2 20.61 23.03 -39.45
N ASN A 3 20.65 23.63 -40.65
CA ASN A 3 20.19 23.03 -41.90
C ASN A 3 21.27 22.08 -42.42
N ARG A 4 20.89 20.87 -42.87
CA ARG A 4 21.67 20.10 -43.86
C ARG A 4 20.74 19.41 -44.85
N SER A 5 20.44 20.17 -45.89
CA SER A 5 20.09 19.71 -47.23
C SER A 5 21.31 19.05 -47.88
N LEU A 6 21.18 17.80 -48.33
CA LEU A 6 22.13 17.16 -49.25
C LEU A 6 21.35 16.59 -50.44
N SER A 7 21.27 17.45 -51.46
CA SER A 7 21.06 17.10 -52.86
C SER A 7 22.36 16.49 -53.39
N LEU A 8 22.29 15.34 -54.05
CA LEU A 8 23.37 14.84 -54.92
C LEU A 8 22.76 14.16 -56.15
N ALA A 9 22.97 14.85 -57.26
CA ALA A 9 22.62 14.45 -58.62
C ALA A 9 23.77 13.65 -59.26
N GLY A 10 23.39 12.76 -60.19
CA GLY A 10 24.23 12.15 -61.23
C GLY A 10 24.88 10.81 -60.86
N PRO A 11 25.10 9.87 -61.81
CA PRO A 11 25.39 10.13 -63.22
C PRO A 11 24.52 9.37 -64.26
N THR A 12 24.33 10.02 -65.39
CA THR A 12 23.98 9.43 -66.70
C THR A 12 25.10 8.52 -67.21
N ARG A 13 24.76 7.27 -67.57
CA ARG A 13 25.64 6.36 -68.33
C ARG A 13 24.81 5.30 -69.08
N PRO A 14 25.36 4.63 -70.10
CA PRO A 14 25.00 4.84 -71.50
C PRO A 14 24.16 3.70 -72.08
N MET A 15 23.56 4.01 -73.24
CA MET A 15 23.04 3.05 -74.20
C MET A 15 24.02 1.90 -74.45
N ASN A 16 23.51 0.67 -74.34
CA ASN A 16 24.11 -0.52 -74.92
C ASN A 16 22.97 -1.45 -75.39
N PRO A 17 23.23 -2.39 -76.31
CA PRO A 17 22.53 -2.47 -77.57
C PRO A 17 21.40 -3.48 -77.46
N GLN A 18 20.47 -3.31 -78.40
CA GLN A 18 19.57 -4.34 -78.90
C GLN A 18 20.22 -5.74 -78.87
N VAL A 19 19.74 -6.58 -77.95
CA VAL A 19 19.87 -8.03 -78.07
C VAL A 19 18.48 -8.52 -78.48
N ASP A 20 18.32 -8.70 -79.78
CA ASP A 20 17.19 -9.36 -80.37
C ASP A 20 17.18 -10.84 -79.97
N GLY A 21 15.98 -11.36 -79.73
CA GLY A 21 15.67 -12.78 -79.86
C GLY A 21 15.97 -13.63 -78.64
N TYR A 22 14.97 -13.75 -77.75
CA TYR A 22 14.24 -15.02 -77.54
C TYR A 22 12.89 -14.65 -76.93
N ALA A 23 11.83 -14.70 -77.73
CA ALA A 23 10.46 -14.69 -77.24
C ALA A 23 10.22 -16.01 -76.48
N ALA A 24 10.76 -16.10 -75.26
CA ALA A 24 10.36 -17.10 -74.30
C ALA A 24 8.88 -16.86 -74.04
N SER A 25 8.05 -17.75 -74.60
CA SER A 25 6.61 -17.81 -74.36
C SER A 25 6.42 -17.85 -72.85
N ARG A 26 6.14 -16.68 -72.26
CA ARG A 26 5.76 -16.56 -70.86
C ARG A 26 4.37 -17.19 -70.78
N CYS A 27 4.33 -18.50 -70.54
CA CYS A 27 3.14 -19.17 -70.06
C CYS A 27 2.64 -18.36 -68.87
N ARG A 28 1.62 -17.53 -69.08
CA ARG A 28 0.85 -16.94 -68.01
C ARG A 28 0.13 -18.11 -67.36
N GLN A 29 0.76 -18.75 -66.39
CA GLN A 29 0.06 -19.60 -65.44
C GLN A 29 -0.99 -18.71 -64.79
N ALA A 30 -2.23 -18.85 -65.25
CA ALA A 30 -3.36 -18.22 -64.62
C ALA A 30 -3.47 -18.84 -63.22
N PHE A 31 -3.35 -18.01 -62.19
CA PHE A 31 -3.62 -18.42 -60.80
C PHE A 31 -4.99 -19.09 -60.77
N THR A 32 -5.02 -20.34 -60.31
CA THR A 32 -6.29 -21.05 -60.21
C THR A 32 -7.10 -20.44 -59.08
N LEU A 33 -8.43 -20.38 -59.24
CA LEU A 33 -9.33 -19.87 -58.20
C LEU A 33 -9.15 -20.62 -56.87
N LEU A 34 -8.82 -21.92 -56.95
CA LEU A 34 -8.51 -22.77 -55.80
C LEU A 34 -7.28 -22.27 -55.03
N GLU A 35 -6.21 -21.93 -55.73
CA GLU A 35 -4.97 -21.41 -55.13
C GLU A 35 -5.23 -20.10 -54.37
N LEU A 36 -6.05 -19.21 -54.93
CA LEU A 36 -6.46 -17.97 -54.27
C LEU A 36 -7.30 -18.24 -53.01
N LEU A 37 -8.22 -19.22 -53.07
CA LEU A 37 -9.05 -19.59 -51.92
C LEU A 37 -8.21 -20.18 -50.77
N ILE A 38 -7.23 -21.04 -51.09
CA ILE A 38 -6.30 -21.61 -50.10
C ILE A 38 -5.49 -20.49 -49.42
N VAL A 39 -4.94 -19.55 -50.19
CA VAL A 39 -4.17 -18.42 -49.64
C VAL A 39 -5.04 -17.55 -48.72
N LEU A 40 -6.30 -17.29 -49.10
CA LEU A 40 -7.24 -16.52 -48.27
C LEU A 40 -7.56 -17.22 -46.95
N VAL A 41 -7.80 -18.53 -46.97
CA VAL A 41 -8.05 -19.32 -45.74
C VAL A 41 -6.82 -19.29 -44.82
N ILE A 42 -5.61 -19.44 -45.37
CA ILE A 42 -4.36 -19.37 -44.59
C ILE A 42 -4.21 -17.97 -43.97
N MET A 43 -4.40 -16.90 -44.75
CA MET A 43 -4.30 -15.52 -44.24
C MET A 43 -5.30 -15.25 -43.10
N LEU A 44 -6.55 -15.69 -43.24
CA LEU A 44 -7.56 -15.53 -42.19
C LEU A 44 -7.21 -16.34 -40.92
N THR A 45 -6.69 -17.55 -41.09
CA THR A 45 -6.29 -18.41 -39.97
C THR A 45 -5.11 -17.78 -39.22
N VAL A 46 -4.09 -17.29 -39.93
CA VAL A 46 -2.94 -16.61 -39.34
C VAL A 46 -3.36 -15.32 -38.65
N ALA A 47 -4.22 -14.51 -39.28
CA ALA A 47 -4.74 -13.30 -38.68
C ALA A 47 -5.51 -13.58 -37.37
N ALA A 48 -6.35 -14.62 -37.36
CA ALA A 48 -7.07 -15.05 -36.15
C ALA A 48 -6.10 -15.48 -35.03
N MET A 49 -5.06 -16.27 -35.34
CA MET A 49 -4.03 -16.65 -34.37
C MET A 49 -3.26 -15.43 -33.84
N MET A 50 -2.94 -14.47 -34.71
CA MET A 50 -2.27 -13.24 -34.31
C MET A 50 -3.13 -12.37 -33.37
N THR A 51 -4.44 -12.29 -33.60
CA THR A 51 -5.33 -11.50 -32.71
C THR A 51 -5.35 -12.02 -31.28
N VAL A 52 -5.37 -13.35 -31.08
CA VAL A 52 -5.27 -13.95 -29.74
C VAL A 52 -3.89 -13.70 -29.13
N GLY A 53 -2.82 -13.88 -29.92
CA GLY A 53 -1.44 -13.65 -29.46
C GLY A 53 -1.18 -12.21 -29.01
N LEU A 54 -1.72 -11.22 -29.73
CA LEU A 54 -1.61 -9.81 -29.37
C LEU A 54 -2.29 -9.50 -28.04
N GLY A 55 -3.48 -10.06 -27.78
CA GLY A 55 -4.17 -9.89 -26.50
C GLY A 55 -3.35 -10.40 -25.31
N MET A 56 -2.71 -11.57 -25.46
CA MET A 56 -1.82 -12.10 -24.41
C MET A 56 -0.59 -11.23 -24.17
N ILE A 57 -0.01 -10.66 -25.25
CA ILE A 57 1.14 -9.76 -25.14
C ILE A 57 0.76 -8.44 -24.47
N GLU A 58 -0.40 -7.88 -24.81
CA GLU A 58 -0.91 -6.65 -24.20
C GLU A 58 -1.22 -6.83 -22.72
N ASP A 59 -1.86 -7.94 -22.35
CA ASP A 59 -2.14 -8.28 -20.95
C ASP A 59 -0.83 -8.49 -20.16
N HIS A 60 0.14 -9.23 -20.71
CA HIS A 60 1.46 -9.38 -20.09
C HIS A 60 2.17 -8.04 -19.91
N ARG A 61 2.16 -7.18 -20.94
CA ARG A 61 2.72 -5.82 -20.87
C ARG A 61 2.04 -4.99 -19.79
N ASN A 62 0.71 -5.05 -19.71
CA ASN A 62 -0.08 -4.28 -18.75
C ASN A 62 0.20 -4.74 -17.30
N ARG A 63 0.34 -6.04 -17.08
CA ARG A 63 0.77 -6.60 -15.79
C ARG A 63 2.16 -6.10 -15.39
N LEU A 64 3.13 -6.18 -16.30
CA LEU A 64 4.50 -5.71 -16.04
C LEU A 64 4.54 -4.21 -15.73
N LEU A 65 3.82 -3.41 -16.51
CA LEU A 65 3.74 -1.96 -16.31
C LEU A 65 3.12 -1.61 -14.95
N THR A 66 2.08 -2.35 -14.53
CA THR A 66 1.45 -2.16 -13.22
C THR A 66 2.41 -2.48 -12.09
N THR A 67 3.13 -3.60 -12.17
CA THR A 67 4.20 -3.96 -11.21
C THR A 67 5.26 -2.85 -11.12
N GLN A 68 5.77 -2.37 -12.26
CA GLN A 68 6.77 -1.30 -12.30
C GLN A 68 6.28 0.01 -11.67
N ARG A 69 5.00 0.34 -11.82
CA ARG A 69 4.42 1.54 -11.21
C ARG A 69 4.29 1.41 -9.71
N ILE A 70 3.86 0.25 -9.21
CA ILE A 70 3.81 -0.04 -7.77
C ILE A 70 5.22 0.06 -7.17
N GLU A 71 6.22 -0.56 -7.80
CA GLU A 71 7.62 -0.46 -7.38
C GLU A 71 8.13 0.99 -7.43
N ASN A 72 7.76 1.76 -8.45
CA ASN A 72 8.13 3.18 -8.54
C ASN A 72 7.55 3.99 -7.38
N VAL A 73 6.31 3.72 -6.95
CA VAL A 73 5.71 4.37 -5.77
C VAL A 73 6.54 4.04 -4.51
N LEU A 74 6.78 2.76 -4.24
CA LEU A 74 7.54 2.30 -3.07
C LEU A 74 8.97 2.86 -3.05
N ASN A 75 9.66 2.83 -4.18
CA ASN A 75 11.01 3.39 -4.32
C ASN A 75 11.03 4.91 -4.15
N THR A 76 9.95 5.60 -4.52
CA THR A 76 9.85 7.05 -4.32
C THR A 76 9.61 7.37 -2.85
N ILE A 77 8.75 6.62 -2.15
CA ILE A 77 8.58 6.74 -0.68
C ILE A 77 9.91 6.52 0.04
N ALA A 78 10.64 5.45 -0.32
CA ALA A 78 11.95 5.15 0.26
C ALA A 78 12.95 6.29 0.04
N ARG A 79 12.98 6.90 -1.15
CA ARG A 79 13.86 8.03 -1.47
C ARG A 79 13.49 9.30 -0.72
N THR A 80 12.22 9.55 -0.43
CA THR A 80 11.79 10.72 0.35
C THR A 80 12.47 10.76 1.71
N GLY A 81 12.60 9.61 2.40
CA GLY A 81 13.29 9.54 3.69
C GLY A 81 14.80 9.72 3.61
N LEU A 82 15.40 9.53 2.44
CA LEU A 82 16.84 9.75 2.22
C LEU A 82 17.17 11.20 1.83
N ALA A 83 16.22 11.88 1.18
CA ALA A 83 16.41 13.24 0.67
C ALA A 83 16.05 14.33 1.71
N GLY A 84 15.14 14.01 2.63
CA GLY A 84 14.68 14.93 3.67
C GLY A 84 15.67 15.11 4.83
N SER A 85 15.44 16.15 5.63
CA SER A 85 16.11 16.33 6.92
C SER A 85 15.57 15.40 8.02
N GLY A 86 14.50 14.66 7.74
CA GLY A 86 13.82 13.78 8.69
C GLY A 86 13.47 12.41 8.11
N SER A 87 12.80 11.58 8.92
CA SER A 87 12.32 10.27 8.49
C SER A 87 11.16 10.39 7.50
N VAL A 88 10.89 9.31 6.74
CA VAL A 88 9.73 9.21 5.84
C VAL A 88 8.44 9.56 6.59
N THR A 89 8.31 9.04 7.82
CA THR A 89 7.16 9.30 8.68
C THR A 89 6.99 10.79 8.98
N TYR A 90 8.08 11.49 9.31
CA TYR A 90 8.05 12.93 9.55
C TYR A 90 7.64 13.71 8.30
N GLU A 91 8.27 13.41 7.15
CA GLU A 91 8.01 14.11 5.89
C GLU A 91 6.55 13.99 5.44
N LEU A 92 5.97 12.78 5.56
CA LEU A 92 4.57 12.56 5.24
C LEU A 92 3.63 13.25 6.23
N GLN A 93 3.96 13.24 7.52
CA GLN A 93 3.14 13.89 8.55
C GLN A 93 3.10 15.42 8.36
N SER A 94 4.21 16.03 7.96
CA SER A 94 4.34 17.49 7.86
C SER A 94 3.87 18.06 6.52
N HIS A 95 3.98 17.30 5.42
CA HIS A 95 3.75 17.85 4.07
C HIS A 95 2.52 17.28 3.34
N VAL A 96 1.96 16.15 3.77
CA VAL A 96 0.70 15.66 3.20
C VAL A 96 -0.45 16.53 3.70
N GLU A 97 -1.27 17.06 2.79
CA GLU A 97 -2.39 17.93 3.15
C GLU A 97 -3.35 17.25 4.13
N GLY A 98 -3.61 17.91 5.26
CA GLY A 98 -4.41 17.36 6.36
C GLY A 98 -3.71 16.25 7.17
N GLY A 99 -2.42 16.02 6.93
CA GLY A 99 -1.59 15.03 7.59
C GLY A 99 -1.98 13.58 7.29
N ILE A 100 -1.03 12.67 7.49
CA ILE A 100 -1.30 11.23 7.56
C ILE A 100 -1.71 10.78 8.98
N GLY A 101 -2.07 11.71 9.88
CA GLY A 101 -2.39 11.45 11.30
C GLY A 101 -3.89 11.23 11.61
N GLY A 102 -4.17 10.84 12.86
CA GLY A 102 -5.51 10.57 13.42
C GLY A 102 -5.76 9.09 13.75
N THR A 103 -6.80 8.76 14.54
CA THR A 103 -7.11 7.36 14.96
C THR A 103 -8.50 6.88 14.60
N ARG A 104 -8.60 5.66 14.05
CA ARG A 104 -9.82 4.85 14.17
C ARG A 104 -9.96 4.34 15.61
N ARG A 105 -11.14 4.48 16.22
CA ARG A 105 -11.50 3.73 17.44
C ARG A 105 -11.55 2.26 17.04
N PHE A 106 -10.75 1.42 17.70
CA PHE A 106 -10.66 -0.01 17.41
C PHE A 106 -12.03 -0.65 17.60
N GLU A 107 -12.62 -1.17 16.52
CA GLU A 107 -13.82 -2.00 16.59
C GLU A 107 -13.36 -3.46 16.63
N ARG A 108 -12.97 -3.95 17.82
CA ARG A 108 -12.80 -5.40 18.01
C ARG A 108 -14.18 -6.03 18.00
N GLY A 109 -14.46 -6.88 17.01
CA GLY A 109 -15.72 -7.61 16.82
C GLY A 109 -16.05 -8.68 17.88
N LEU A 110 -15.64 -8.51 19.14
CA LEU A 110 -15.85 -9.49 20.21
C LEU A 110 -16.38 -8.87 21.52
N GLY A 111 -17.23 -7.84 21.44
CA GLY A 111 -17.95 -7.34 22.63
C GLY A 111 -17.05 -6.78 23.74
N VAL A 112 -15.80 -6.46 23.43
CA VAL A 112 -14.88 -5.76 24.32
C VAL A 112 -14.84 -4.30 23.85
N ASP A 113 -15.85 -3.53 24.28
CA ASP A 113 -15.86 -2.05 24.22
C ASP A 113 -14.72 -1.42 25.06
N ALA A 114 -13.97 -2.25 25.79
CA ALA A 114 -12.79 -1.84 26.52
C ALA A 114 -11.62 -1.57 25.55
N VAL A 115 -11.45 -0.29 25.27
CA VAL A 115 -10.18 0.37 24.92
C VAL A 115 -9.05 -0.41 25.59
N PRO A 116 -8.03 -0.95 24.88
CA PRO A 116 -6.86 -1.50 25.53
C PRO A 116 -6.39 -0.49 26.58
N TYR A 117 -6.38 -0.93 27.83
CA TYR A 117 -6.07 -0.09 28.97
C TYR A 117 -4.62 -0.31 29.36
N VAL A 118 -3.90 0.78 29.61
CA VAL A 118 -2.69 0.72 30.42
C VAL A 118 -3.20 0.79 31.84
N LEU A 119 -2.86 -0.24 32.62
CA LEU A 119 -3.17 -0.24 34.04
C LEU A 119 -2.60 1.06 34.63
N PRO A 120 -3.43 1.87 35.29
CA PRO A 120 -2.96 3.08 35.93
C PRO A 120 -1.88 2.70 36.95
N GLU A 121 -0.71 3.35 36.89
CA GLU A 121 0.17 3.39 38.06
C GLU A 121 -0.61 4.15 39.14
N ASP A 122 -0.72 3.62 40.35
CA ASP A 122 -1.12 4.42 41.52
C ASP A 122 -0.01 5.43 41.80
N SER A 123 -0.09 6.59 41.15
CA SER A 123 0.91 7.65 41.28
C SER A 123 0.83 8.35 42.65
N THR A 124 -0.26 8.14 43.38
CA THR A 124 -0.50 8.73 44.69
C THR A 124 -0.04 7.85 45.85
N GLY A 125 0.17 6.55 45.60
CA GLY A 125 0.51 5.55 46.61
C GLY A 125 -0.60 5.33 47.64
N ASP A 126 -1.84 5.69 47.31
CA ASP A 126 -2.99 5.62 48.21
C ASP A 126 -3.74 4.28 48.14
N GLY A 127 -3.29 3.37 47.27
CA GLY A 127 -3.90 2.07 47.03
C GLY A 127 -5.15 2.12 46.14
N ASN A 128 -5.52 3.29 45.60
CA ASN A 128 -6.55 3.40 44.58
C ASN A 128 -5.87 3.49 43.20
N PRO A 129 -6.31 2.69 42.21
CA PRO A 129 -5.85 2.87 40.84
C PRO A 129 -6.24 4.28 40.37
N ASP A 130 -5.27 5.05 39.87
CA ASP A 130 -5.54 6.31 39.18
C ASP A 130 -6.57 6.10 38.05
N PRO A 131 -7.33 7.12 37.62
CA PRO A 131 -8.29 6.94 36.54
C PRO A 131 -7.59 6.40 35.28
N TRP A 132 -8.06 5.25 34.78
CA TRP A 132 -7.56 4.52 33.62
C TRP A 132 -6.93 5.43 32.55
N HIS A 133 -5.65 5.22 32.23
CA HIS A 133 -5.00 5.91 31.11
C HIS A 133 -5.48 5.28 29.79
N PRO A 134 -6.21 6.03 28.95
CA PRO A 134 -6.61 5.56 27.63
C PRO A 134 -5.35 5.46 26.76
N VAL A 135 -5.05 4.26 26.27
CA VAL A 135 -3.86 3.94 25.45
C VAL A 135 -4.04 4.40 24.00
N PHE A 136 -5.27 4.79 23.67
CA PHE A 136 -5.62 5.45 22.42
C PHE A 136 -5.76 6.93 22.65
N PRO A 137 -5.42 7.76 21.66
CA PRO A 137 -5.37 9.18 21.86
C PRO A 137 -6.78 9.72 22.14
N GLN A 138 -7.05 9.99 23.41
CA GLN A 138 -7.88 11.13 23.75
C GLN A 138 -7.16 12.39 23.27
N ALA A 139 -7.89 13.45 22.93
CA ALA A 139 -7.31 14.70 22.45
C ALA A 139 -6.18 15.26 23.36
N GLY A 140 -6.14 14.87 24.65
CA GLY A 140 -5.07 15.22 25.59
C GLY A 140 -3.83 14.31 25.62
N ALA A 141 -3.90 13.08 25.06
CA ALA A 141 -2.80 12.10 25.04
C ALA A 141 -1.63 12.49 24.11
N VAL A 142 -1.77 13.64 23.46
CA VAL A 142 -0.82 14.20 22.50
C VAL A 142 -0.72 15.70 22.78
N ALA A 143 0.45 16.31 22.56
CA ALA A 143 0.63 17.74 22.88
C ALA A 143 -0.34 18.63 22.07
N PRO A 144 -0.91 19.70 22.68
CA PRO A 144 -1.84 20.63 22.02
C PRO A 144 -1.31 21.27 20.72
N ASP A 145 0.01 21.31 20.58
CA ASP A 145 0.72 21.93 19.47
C ASP A 145 1.36 20.90 18.53
N ASN A 146 1.05 19.61 18.72
CA ASN A 146 1.53 18.56 17.84
C ASN A 146 0.57 18.46 16.64
N PRO A 147 0.97 18.92 15.43
CA PRO A 147 0.11 18.88 14.24
C PRO A 147 -0.29 17.45 13.82
N VAL A 148 0.27 16.45 14.48
CA VAL A 148 0.22 15.03 14.13
C VAL A 148 -1.10 14.33 14.52
N VAL A 149 -1.94 14.87 15.42
CA VAL A 149 -3.14 14.14 15.91
C VAL A 149 -4.40 15.02 16.07
N ALA A 150 -4.44 16.21 15.48
CA ALA A 150 -5.61 17.09 15.56
C ALA A 150 -6.73 16.67 14.59
N ALA A 151 -7.22 15.43 14.68
CA ALA A 151 -8.46 15.04 14.04
C ALA A 151 -9.12 13.90 14.83
N VAL A 152 -10.23 14.23 15.50
CA VAL A 152 -11.08 13.29 16.24
C VAL A 152 -12.36 13.16 15.42
N GLY A 153 -12.72 11.95 14.96
CA GLY A 153 -13.87 11.74 14.06
C GLY A 153 -13.85 10.42 13.28
N MET A 154 -14.94 10.15 12.54
CA MET A 154 -14.95 9.08 11.53
C MET A 154 -14.05 9.50 10.36
N GLY A 155 -13.10 8.66 9.95
CA GLY A 155 -12.23 8.93 8.79
C GLY A 155 -10.74 9.15 9.09
N HIS A 156 -10.18 8.49 10.11
CA HIS A 156 -8.78 8.67 10.51
C HIS A 156 -7.97 7.36 10.51
N PRO A 157 -6.63 7.41 10.30
CA PRO A 157 -5.78 6.24 10.12
C PRO A 157 -5.61 5.37 11.37
N LEU A 158 -5.04 4.19 11.20
CA LEU A 158 -4.67 3.30 12.30
C LEU A 158 -3.37 3.81 12.95
N ILE A 159 -3.42 4.13 14.26
CA ILE A 159 -2.21 4.39 15.07
C ILE A 159 -2.02 3.24 16.06
N MET A 160 -0.87 2.59 15.96
CA MET A 160 -0.46 1.47 16.79
C MET A 160 0.43 1.95 17.94
N ALA A 161 0.24 1.37 19.13
CA ALA A 161 1.04 1.67 20.31
C ALA A 161 2.41 0.97 20.28
N TYR A 162 2.55 -0.05 19.44
CA TYR A 162 3.76 -0.84 19.24
C TYR A 162 4.08 -0.96 17.73
N PRO A 163 5.35 -1.13 17.33
CA PRO A 163 5.66 -1.30 15.93
C PRO A 163 5.15 -2.68 15.48
N TRP A 164 4.44 -2.72 14.36
CA TRP A 164 3.89 -3.95 13.81
C TRP A 164 4.99 -4.99 13.62
N GLY A 165 4.70 -6.25 13.93
CA GLY A 165 5.66 -7.35 13.75
C GLY A 165 6.59 -7.55 14.92
N ASN A 166 6.67 -6.57 15.82
CA ASN A 166 7.60 -6.61 16.92
C ASN A 166 6.89 -7.00 18.21
N GLN A 167 7.55 -7.88 18.97
CA GLN A 167 7.13 -8.17 20.33
C GLN A 167 7.04 -6.87 21.14
N ARG A 168 6.07 -6.84 22.06
CA ARG A 168 5.99 -5.79 23.08
C ARG A 168 7.23 -5.94 23.97
N ARG A 169 8.22 -5.06 23.77
CA ARG A 169 9.51 -5.12 24.48
C ARG A 169 9.60 -4.13 25.63
N TYR A 170 8.84 -3.04 25.58
CA TYR A 170 8.74 -2.09 26.67
C TYR A 170 7.31 -2.02 27.18
N ARG A 171 7.19 -1.99 28.51
CA ARG A 171 5.93 -1.90 29.21
C ARG A 171 5.54 -0.43 29.30
N ILE A 172 4.33 -0.09 28.87
CA ILE A 172 3.76 1.23 29.11
C ILE A 172 3.26 1.19 30.56
N GLY A 173 4.12 1.59 31.50
CA GLY A 173 3.91 1.51 32.96
C GLY A 173 5.03 0.72 33.65
N ASP A 174 5.71 1.35 34.60
CA ASP A 174 6.83 0.76 35.36
C ASP A 174 6.29 0.34 36.72
N TRP A 175 6.08 -0.96 36.92
CA TRP A 175 5.44 -1.49 38.13
C TRP A 175 6.46 -1.65 39.25
N ASN A 176 6.97 -0.51 39.73
CA ASN A 176 8.01 -0.49 40.75
C ASN A 176 7.47 -0.56 42.19
N ASN A 177 6.14 -0.63 42.38
CA ASN A 177 5.53 -0.81 43.69
C ASN A 177 4.13 -1.48 43.59
N PRO A 178 4.01 -2.81 43.65
CA PRO A 178 2.72 -3.46 43.64
C PRO A 178 2.00 -3.24 44.97
N SER A 179 0.89 -2.53 44.96
CA SER A 179 -0.07 -2.61 46.07
C SER A 179 -0.81 -3.96 46.01
N ASP A 180 -1.37 -4.43 47.13
CA ASP A 180 -2.13 -5.70 47.20
C ASP A 180 -3.36 -5.72 46.26
N LEU A 181 -3.92 -4.55 45.93
CA LEU A 181 -5.03 -4.39 44.97
C LEU A 181 -4.57 -4.60 43.52
N ASP A 182 -3.32 -4.25 43.19
CA ASP A 182 -2.79 -4.43 41.84
C ASP A 182 -2.41 -5.89 41.57
N TYR A 183 -2.02 -6.64 42.61
CA TYR A 183 -1.86 -8.09 42.52
C TYR A 183 -3.20 -8.78 42.20
N TYR A 184 -4.32 -8.26 42.70
CA TYR A 184 -5.66 -8.76 42.38
C TYR A 184 -6.06 -8.48 40.93
N TYR A 185 -5.87 -7.25 40.42
CA TYR A 185 -6.13 -6.94 39.01
C TYR A 185 -5.20 -7.69 38.06
N TRP A 186 -3.98 -7.98 38.48
CA TRP A 186 -3.06 -8.84 37.75
C TRP A 186 -3.44 -10.30 37.78
N GLN A 187 -3.89 -10.85 38.90
CA GLN A 187 -4.49 -12.18 38.91
C GLN A 187 -5.77 -12.22 38.08
N LEU A 188 -6.55 -11.14 38.01
CA LEU A 188 -7.73 -11.06 37.14
C LEU A 188 -7.31 -10.99 35.66
N TYR A 189 -6.30 -10.19 35.33
CA TYR A 189 -5.72 -10.10 33.99
C TYR A 189 -5.08 -11.45 33.62
N GLU A 190 -4.13 -11.98 34.36
CA GLU A 190 -3.55 -13.31 34.15
C GLU A 190 -4.61 -14.41 34.12
N SER A 191 -5.62 -14.45 34.99
CA SER A 191 -6.64 -15.50 34.91
C SER A 191 -7.56 -15.37 33.70
N GLN A 192 -7.76 -14.17 33.15
CA GLN A 192 -8.53 -13.97 31.91
C GLN A 192 -7.67 -14.09 30.65
N VAL A 193 -6.40 -13.74 30.73
CA VAL A 193 -5.45 -13.58 29.62
C VAL A 193 -4.48 -14.76 29.51
N SER A 194 -4.08 -15.41 30.61
CA SER A 194 -3.26 -16.63 30.59
C SER A 194 -4.05 -17.85 30.14
N ASN A 195 -5.38 -17.80 30.16
CA ASN A 195 -6.22 -18.86 29.63
C ASN A 195 -6.39 -18.76 28.11
N ASP A 196 -5.97 -17.65 27.50
CA ASP A 196 -5.88 -17.50 26.07
C ASP A 196 -4.44 -17.12 25.66
N PRO A 197 -3.61 -18.10 25.23
CA PRO A 197 -2.21 -17.86 24.87
C PRO A 197 -2.03 -16.83 23.74
N GLU A 198 -3.10 -16.40 23.06
CA GLU A 198 -3.09 -15.31 22.09
C GLU A 198 -3.08 -13.90 22.72
N TYR A 199 -3.41 -13.76 24.00
CA TYR A 199 -3.49 -12.47 24.70
C TYR A 199 -2.42 -12.32 25.79
N ALA A 200 -1.78 -13.43 26.20
CA ALA A 200 -0.69 -13.43 27.18
C ALA A 200 0.47 -12.54 26.71
N TYR A 201 0.92 -11.64 27.59
CA TYR A 201 2.17 -10.92 27.33
C TYR A 201 3.30 -11.96 27.13
N PRO A 202 4.14 -11.83 26.08
CA PRO A 202 4.23 -10.74 25.11
C PRO A 202 3.49 -11.04 23.79
N ALA A 203 2.15 -10.95 23.79
CA ALA A 203 1.37 -11.04 22.57
C ALA A 203 1.40 -9.72 21.79
N ALA A 204 2.03 -9.81 20.63
CA ALA A 204 1.60 -9.23 19.38
C ALA A 204 0.25 -8.46 19.32
N GLU A 205 0.21 -7.24 18.78
CA GLU A 205 -1.04 -6.67 18.29
C GLU A 205 -1.43 -7.34 16.97
N ARG A 206 -2.58 -8.03 16.96
CA ARG A 206 -3.09 -8.65 15.74
C ARG A 206 -3.70 -7.59 14.83
N HIS A 207 -2.93 -7.22 13.82
CA HIS A 207 -3.38 -6.41 12.71
C HIS A 207 -3.25 -7.17 11.41
N ILE A 208 -4.21 -6.93 10.51
CA ILE A 208 -4.18 -7.47 9.14
C ILE A 208 -4.01 -6.35 8.14
N ILE A 209 -3.35 -6.59 7.01
CA ILE A 209 -3.12 -5.55 5.99
C ILE A 209 -4.44 -4.90 5.48
N ARG A 210 -5.58 -5.59 5.55
CA ARG A 210 -6.91 -5.02 5.24
C ARG A 210 -7.26 -3.82 6.12
N GLU A 211 -6.71 -3.75 7.33
CA GLU A 211 -6.92 -2.64 8.28
C GLU A 211 -6.08 -1.41 7.96
N LEU A 212 -5.15 -1.49 7.00
CA LEU A 212 -4.41 -0.32 6.51
C LEU A 212 -5.38 0.72 5.93
N TRP A 213 -5.03 1.99 6.11
CA TRP A 213 -5.89 3.12 5.79
C TRP A 213 -5.61 3.68 4.40
N PRO A 214 -6.55 3.60 3.43
CA PRO A 214 -6.28 4.01 2.05
C PRO A 214 -6.65 5.47 1.76
N GLN A 215 -7.36 6.17 2.65
CA GLN A 215 -8.03 7.43 2.29
C GLN A 215 -7.11 8.57 1.85
N ARG A 216 -5.84 8.59 2.31
CA ARG A 216 -4.85 9.59 1.90
C ARG A 216 -4.06 9.20 0.64
N SER A 217 -4.50 8.18 -0.11
CA SER A 217 -3.80 7.73 -1.32
C SER A 217 -3.52 8.87 -2.29
N ALA A 218 -4.51 9.74 -2.53
CA ALA A 218 -4.40 10.84 -3.49
C ALA A 218 -3.36 11.88 -3.04
N GLU A 219 -3.42 12.26 -1.78
CA GLU A 219 -2.56 13.26 -1.15
C GLU A 219 -1.12 12.75 -1.04
N ILE A 220 -0.93 11.47 -0.69
CA ILE A 220 0.40 10.84 -0.65
C ILE A 220 0.99 10.78 -2.06
N LEU A 221 0.23 10.34 -3.08
CA LEU A 221 0.73 10.28 -4.46
C LEU A 221 1.07 11.67 -5.03
N ALA A 222 0.31 12.70 -4.66
CA ALA A 222 0.61 14.09 -5.02
C ALA A 222 1.89 14.58 -4.33
N PHE A 223 2.03 14.32 -3.02
CA PHE A 223 3.24 14.66 -2.26
C PHE A 223 4.50 14.01 -2.84
N LEU A 224 4.41 12.75 -3.29
CA LEU A 224 5.50 12.02 -3.93
C LEU A 224 5.80 12.50 -5.37
N ASN A 225 5.10 13.52 -5.87
CA ASN A 225 5.14 13.99 -7.27
C ASN A 225 4.87 12.88 -8.29
N ILE A 226 4.08 11.88 -7.91
CA ILE A 226 3.63 10.82 -8.82
C ILE A 226 2.37 11.28 -9.54
N ALA A 227 1.43 11.85 -8.79
CA ALA A 227 0.30 12.64 -9.32
C ALA A 227 0.63 14.14 -9.23
N SER A 228 0.03 14.95 -10.11
CA SER A 228 0.20 16.41 -10.05
C SER A 228 -0.50 17.01 -8.82
N ASP A 229 -1.69 16.50 -8.50
CA ASP A 229 -2.55 16.95 -7.42
C ASP A 229 -3.65 15.91 -7.14
N PRO A 230 -4.31 15.96 -5.97
CA PRO A 230 -5.38 15.02 -5.63
C PRO A 230 -6.58 15.05 -6.59
N ALA A 231 -6.95 16.19 -7.19
CA ALA A 231 -8.09 16.27 -8.08
C ALA A 231 -7.82 15.60 -9.43
N THR A 232 -6.61 15.75 -9.96
CA THR A 232 -6.15 15.04 -11.16
C THR A 232 -6.07 13.54 -10.93
N TYR A 233 -5.58 13.09 -9.76
CA TYR A 233 -5.64 11.69 -9.37
C TYR A 233 -7.08 11.15 -9.39
N ARG A 234 -8.04 11.94 -8.89
CA ARG A 234 -9.47 11.56 -8.82
C ARG A 234 -10.19 11.57 -10.16
N SER A 235 -9.76 12.36 -11.15
CA SER A 235 -10.50 12.54 -12.41
C SER A 235 -9.86 11.86 -13.62
N ASN A 236 -8.54 11.66 -13.62
CA ASN A 236 -7.82 11.18 -14.80
C ASN A 236 -7.55 9.67 -14.73
N ARG A 237 -8.31 8.88 -15.49
CA ARG A 237 -8.18 7.42 -15.65
C ARG A 237 -7.36 7.00 -16.86
N ASN A 238 -6.56 7.90 -17.43
CA ASN A 238 -5.71 7.54 -18.57
C ASN A 238 -4.68 6.48 -18.13
N PRO A 239 -4.63 5.30 -18.79
CA PRO A 239 -3.71 4.22 -18.42
C PRO A 239 -2.24 4.58 -18.57
N LYS A 240 -1.89 5.73 -19.17
CA LYS A 240 -0.51 6.22 -19.28
C LYS A 240 -0.01 6.93 -18.01
N GLN A 241 -0.90 7.33 -17.11
CA GLN A 241 -0.52 8.04 -15.89
C GLN A 241 0.20 7.11 -14.91
N ALA A 242 1.20 7.63 -14.20
CA ALA A 242 2.02 6.84 -13.27
C ALA A 242 1.25 6.37 -12.03
N TRP A 243 0.18 7.08 -11.65
CA TRP A 243 -0.69 6.74 -10.53
C TRP A 243 -1.88 5.84 -10.91
N ASN A 244 -1.99 5.43 -12.17
CA ASN A 244 -2.98 4.44 -12.59
C ASN A 244 -2.27 3.11 -12.88
N ASP A 245 -2.97 2.00 -12.78
CA ASP A 245 -2.53 0.74 -13.37
C ASP A 245 -2.63 0.80 -14.91
N ALA A 246 -2.22 -0.28 -15.57
CA ALA A 246 -2.21 -0.33 -17.02
C ALA A 246 -3.61 -0.40 -17.68
N TRP A 247 -4.67 -0.50 -16.89
CA TRP A 247 -6.06 -0.47 -17.34
C TRP A 247 -6.76 0.85 -17.00
N GLY A 248 -6.07 1.77 -16.32
CA GLY A 248 -6.55 3.11 -16.01
C GLY A 248 -7.17 3.25 -14.62
N GLN A 249 -7.13 2.20 -13.80
CA GLN A 249 -7.61 2.26 -12.43
C GLN A 249 -6.57 2.89 -11.51
N PRO A 250 -6.95 3.67 -10.50
CA PRO A 250 -5.99 4.33 -9.63
C PRO A 250 -5.25 3.31 -8.75
N LEU A 251 -3.95 3.52 -8.58
CA LEU A 251 -3.17 2.85 -7.54
C LEU A 251 -3.64 3.34 -6.17
N VAL A 252 -3.76 2.42 -5.22
CA VAL A 252 -4.19 2.70 -3.85
C VAL A 252 -3.01 2.52 -2.91
N ILE A 253 -2.69 3.55 -2.15
CA ILE A 253 -1.70 3.48 -1.07
C ILE A 253 -2.46 3.36 0.25
N SER A 254 -2.27 2.26 0.94
CA SER A 254 -2.79 2.06 2.29
C SER A 254 -1.65 2.15 3.30
N TYR A 255 -1.94 2.68 4.48
CA TYR A 255 -0.90 2.87 5.49
C TYR A 255 -1.41 2.74 6.93
N ALA A 256 -0.48 2.49 7.84
CA ALA A 256 -0.68 2.54 9.29
C ALA A 256 0.53 3.22 9.95
N LEU A 257 0.29 3.93 11.04
CA LEU A 257 1.32 4.62 11.79
C LEU A 257 1.64 3.87 13.07
N TYR A 258 2.91 3.68 13.37
CA TYR A 258 3.36 3.39 14.72
C TYR A 258 3.81 4.70 15.37
N GLN A 259 3.22 4.99 16.53
CA GLN A 259 3.66 6.08 17.38
C GLN A 259 3.41 5.72 18.85
N PRO A 260 4.45 5.65 19.69
CA PRO A 260 4.32 5.51 21.13
C PRO A 260 3.40 6.58 21.71
N PRO A 261 2.56 6.23 22.70
CA PRO A 261 1.77 7.23 23.41
C PRO A 261 2.70 8.20 24.14
N ARG A 262 2.19 9.39 24.46
CA ARG A 262 2.90 10.31 25.35
C ARG A 262 2.70 9.85 26.79
N TYR A 263 3.69 10.06 27.65
CA TYR A 263 3.49 9.88 29.09
C TYR A 263 2.56 10.97 29.62
N GLN A 264 1.46 10.55 30.24
CA GLN A 264 0.45 11.42 30.86
C GLN A 264 0.35 11.26 32.39
N GLY A 265 1.29 10.57 33.02
CA GLY A 265 1.22 10.37 34.47
C GLY A 265 1.57 11.65 35.24
N SER A 266 1.16 11.67 36.51
CA SER A 266 1.34 12.81 37.40
C SER A 266 2.78 12.93 37.94
N ASP A 267 3.62 11.90 37.77
CA ASP A 267 4.99 11.88 38.29
C ASP A 267 5.86 12.95 37.60
N PRO A 268 6.22 14.05 38.32
CA PRO A 268 6.99 15.14 37.74
C PRO A 268 8.43 14.73 37.41
N ARG A 269 8.90 13.56 37.87
CA ARG A 269 10.23 13.02 37.56
C ARG A 269 10.29 12.39 36.18
N ARG A 270 9.14 12.01 35.61
CA ARG A 270 9.06 11.42 34.27
C ARG A 270 8.80 12.51 33.24
N TYR A 271 9.69 12.60 32.26
CA TYR A 271 9.50 13.50 31.13
C TYR A 271 8.31 13.04 30.29
N PRO A 272 7.52 13.97 29.69
CA PRO A 272 6.42 13.61 28.79
C PRO A 272 6.83 12.70 27.62
N ASP A 273 8.11 12.70 27.27
CA ASP A 273 8.68 11.92 26.15
C ASP A 273 9.28 10.58 26.59
N SER A 274 9.07 10.14 27.84
CA SER A 274 9.66 8.91 28.38
C SER A 274 9.35 7.66 27.53
N TYR A 275 8.10 7.50 27.07
CA TYR A 275 7.72 6.40 26.17
C TYR A 275 8.35 6.50 24.78
N LEU A 276 8.56 7.71 24.25
CA LEU A 276 9.31 7.89 23.00
C LEU A 276 10.78 7.51 23.16
N GLN A 277 11.38 7.80 24.32
CA GLN A 277 12.75 7.42 24.63
C GLN A 277 12.89 5.90 24.80
N LEU A 278 11.96 5.25 25.51
CA LEU A 278 11.92 3.79 25.66
C LEU A 278 11.74 3.10 24.32
N ALA A 279 10.79 3.55 23.50
CA ALA A 279 10.61 3.03 22.14
C ALA A 279 11.89 3.18 21.30
N ARG A 280 12.56 4.33 21.38
CA ARG A 280 13.84 4.55 20.70
C ARG A 280 14.95 3.64 21.21
N GLN A 281 15.00 3.35 22.51
CA GLN A 281 15.98 2.43 23.09
C GLN A 281 15.73 0.99 22.62
N GLU A 282 14.47 0.54 22.62
CA GLU A 282 14.14 -0.85 22.32
C GLU A 282 14.05 -1.18 20.83
N TYR A 283 13.48 -0.27 20.02
CA TYR A 283 13.27 -0.49 18.59
C TYR A 283 14.23 0.29 17.71
N GLN A 284 15.05 1.18 18.28
CA GLN A 284 15.96 2.08 17.54
C GLN A 284 15.25 3.22 16.79
N TYR A 285 13.92 3.28 16.82
CA TYR A 285 13.08 4.34 16.27
C TYR A 285 11.88 4.58 17.19
N ASN A 286 11.30 5.78 17.11
CA ASN A 286 10.14 6.17 17.91
C ASN A 286 8.90 6.44 17.06
N ARG A 287 8.99 6.32 15.73
CA ARG A 287 7.88 6.39 14.80
C ARG A 287 8.20 5.53 13.59
N SER A 288 7.19 4.91 13.00
CA SER A 288 7.30 4.33 11.68
C SER A 288 5.96 4.40 10.96
N VAL A 289 6.00 4.30 9.64
CA VAL A 289 4.82 4.16 8.80
C VAL A 289 4.93 2.86 8.02
N PHE A 290 3.91 2.04 8.14
CA PHE A 290 3.74 0.83 7.35
C PHE A 290 2.92 1.19 6.13
N MET A 291 3.41 0.89 4.93
CA MET A 291 2.66 1.16 3.70
C MET A 291 2.61 -0.05 2.80
N SER A 292 1.47 -0.23 2.14
CA SER A 292 1.32 -1.12 1.00
C SER A 292 0.68 -0.38 -0.15
N VAL A 293 1.00 -0.81 -1.37
CA VAL A 293 0.49 -0.23 -2.59
C VAL A 293 -0.17 -1.34 -3.39
N GLY A 294 -1.42 -1.13 -3.75
CA GLY A 294 -2.22 -2.08 -4.52
C GLY A 294 -2.78 -1.50 -5.81
N ALA A 295 -3.04 -2.37 -6.76
CA ALA A 295 -3.75 -2.07 -7.99
C ALA A 295 -4.96 -3.00 -8.12
N PRO A 296 -6.16 -2.46 -8.36
CA PRO A 296 -7.36 -3.27 -8.56
C PRO A 296 -7.33 -4.12 -9.85
N GLY A 297 -6.59 -3.70 -10.88
CA GLY A 297 -6.51 -4.40 -12.15
C GLY A 297 -7.70 -4.14 -13.10
N PRO A 298 -7.87 -4.96 -14.16
CA PRO A 298 -8.82 -4.69 -15.24
C PRO A 298 -10.29 -4.71 -14.79
N ASP A 299 -10.62 -5.61 -13.86
CA ASP A 299 -11.99 -5.95 -13.52
C ASP A 299 -12.33 -5.54 -12.10
N ILE A 300 -12.36 -4.23 -11.85
CA ILE A 300 -13.07 -3.73 -10.68
C ILE A 300 -14.55 -3.94 -10.96
N SER A 301 -15.16 -4.87 -10.23
CA SER A 301 -16.63 -4.98 -10.12
C SER A 301 -17.22 -3.57 -10.05
N PRO A 302 -18.29 -3.24 -10.78
CA PRO A 302 -18.71 -1.86 -11.05
C PRO A 302 -19.28 -1.20 -9.79
N TYR A 303 -18.43 -0.91 -8.83
CA TYR A 303 -18.63 0.22 -7.96
C TYR A 303 -18.57 1.41 -8.91
N ALA A 304 -19.74 1.97 -9.21
CA ALA A 304 -19.79 3.29 -9.78
C ALA A 304 -18.94 4.14 -8.85
N LEU A 305 -17.80 4.63 -9.36
CA LEU A 305 -16.95 5.53 -8.62
C LEU A 305 -17.84 6.71 -8.24
N ILE A 306 -18.34 6.71 -7.00
CA ILE A 306 -19.23 7.76 -6.53
C ILE A 306 -18.39 9.02 -6.29
N ASP A 307 -19.05 10.17 -6.17
CA ASP A 307 -18.32 11.43 -5.98
C ASP A 307 -17.49 11.43 -4.67
N ASP A 308 -17.87 10.61 -3.69
CA ASP A 308 -17.10 10.42 -2.46
C ASP A 308 -15.90 9.48 -2.69
N TRP A 309 -14.73 10.11 -2.87
CA TRP A 309 -13.50 9.39 -3.11
C TRP A 309 -12.99 8.58 -1.92
N GLN A 310 -13.39 8.92 -0.70
CA GLN A 310 -12.98 8.17 0.49
C GLN A 310 -13.63 6.78 0.49
N ILE A 311 -14.92 6.72 0.12
CA ILE A 311 -15.65 5.46 -0.04
C ILE A 311 -15.04 4.63 -1.16
N ASN A 312 -14.71 5.24 -2.30
CA ASN A 312 -14.09 4.53 -3.43
C ASN A 312 -12.73 3.92 -3.05
N LEU A 313 -11.87 4.67 -2.34
CA LEU A 313 -10.55 4.18 -1.93
C LEU A 313 -10.65 2.99 -0.96
N ILE A 314 -11.59 3.04 0.00
CA ILE A 314 -11.85 1.93 0.92
C ILE A 314 -12.40 0.71 0.15
N ALA A 315 -13.36 0.91 -0.74
CA ALA A 315 -13.93 -0.17 -1.54
C ALA A 315 -12.88 -0.84 -2.44
N MET A 316 -12.02 -0.05 -3.11
CA MET A 316 -10.92 -0.57 -3.91
C MET A 316 -9.89 -1.30 -3.07
N TRP A 317 -9.53 -0.78 -1.89
CA TRP A 317 -8.61 -1.45 -0.98
C TRP A 317 -9.14 -2.79 -0.50
N ASN A 318 -10.41 -2.84 -0.08
CA ASN A 318 -11.09 -4.07 0.30
C ASN A 318 -11.12 -5.07 -0.86
N HIS A 319 -11.43 -4.61 -2.08
CA HIS A 319 -11.42 -5.45 -3.27
C HIS A 319 -10.03 -6.04 -3.57
N ILE A 320 -8.97 -5.23 -3.47
CA ILE A 320 -7.59 -5.71 -3.62
C ILE A 320 -7.31 -6.80 -2.57
N CYS A 321 -7.67 -6.56 -1.31
CA CYS A 321 -7.46 -7.48 -0.20
C CYS A 321 -8.27 -8.78 -0.35
N ASP A 322 -9.52 -8.72 -0.81
CA ASP A 322 -10.39 -9.89 -1.02
C ASP A 322 -9.78 -10.88 -2.01
N ILE A 323 -9.11 -10.39 -3.06
CA ILE A 323 -8.52 -11.23 -4.10
C ILE A 323 -7.08 -11.60 -3.75
N ALA A 324 -6.28 -10.66 -3.24
CA ALA A 324 -4.86 -10.88 -2.96
C ALA A 324 -4.58 -11.64 -1.66
N MET A 325 -5.59 -11.82 -0.79
CA MET A 325 -5.47 -12.60 0.45
C MET A 325 -6.70 -13.50 0.65
N PRO A 326 -6.84 -14.55 -0.16
CA PRO A 326 -8.00 -15.43 -0.09
C PRO A 326 -8.00 -16.36 1.12
N ASP A 327 -6.84 -16.63 1.72
CA ASP A 327 -6.69 -17.58 2.84
C ASP A 327 -5.98 -16.95 4.05
N ASP A 328 -6.28 -17.48 5.25
CA ASP A 328 -5.71 -17.02 6.53
C ASP A 328 -4.19 -17.23 6.65
N GLN A 329 -3.58 -18.09 5.81
CA GLN A 329 -2.14 -18.36 5.82
C GLN A 329 -1.36 -17.32 5.00
N GLN A 330 -2.03 -16.67 4.05
CA GLN A 330 -1.54 -15.59 3.21
C GLN A 330 -1.92 -14.21 3.77
N VAL A 331 -2.69 -14.17 4.86
CA VAL A 331 -2.98 -12.92 5.56
C VAL A 331 -1.68 -12.34 6.11
N TRP A 332 -1.39 -11.10 5.74
CA TRP A 332 -0.36 -10.30 6.39
C TRP A 332 -0.79 -9.94 7.80
N ASP A 333 -0.43 -10.79 8.75
CA ASP A 333 -0.63 -10.62 10.18
C ASP A 333 0.64 -10.06 10.86
N GLU A 334 0.70 -10.08 12.19
CA GLU A 334 1.93 -9.70 12.89
C GLU A 334 3.12 -10.60 12.54
N ARG A 335 2.90 -11.92 12.46
CA ARG A 335 3.99 -12.88 12.19
C ARG A 335 4.61 -12.64 10.83
N SER A 336 3.80 -12.18 9.89
CA SER A 336 4.17 -11.88 8.51
C SER A 336 5.28 -10.83 8.40
N PHE A 337 5.47 -9.94 9.38
CA PHE A 337 6.57 -8.97 9.37
C PHE A 337 7.94 -9.57 9.67
N ASN A 338 7.98 -10.69 10.38
CA ASN A 338 9.20 -11.46 10.59
C ASN A 338 9.39 -12.50 9.49
N ILE A 339 8.29 -13.03 8.97
CA ILE A 339 8.26 -14.09 7.96
C ILE A 339 7.25 -13.70 6.89
N ASN A 340 7.70 -12.89 5.93
CA ASN A 340 6.83 -12.38 4.88
C ASN A 340 6.15 -13.54 4.13
N PRO A 341 4.80 -13.57 4.02
CA PRO A 341 4.09 -14.58 3.23
C PRO A 341 4.45 -14.48 1.74
N TRP A 342 4.91 -13.31 1.28
CA TRP A 342 5.53 -13.12 -0.03
C TRP A 342 6.53 -11.97 -0.04
N SER A 343 7.39 -11.92 -1.06
CA SER A 343 8.26 -10.79 -1.37
C SER A 343 7.83 -10.08 -2.66
N GLY A 344 8.08 -8.78 -2.74
CA GLY A 344 7.75 -7.97 -3.92
C GLY A 344 6.24 -7.75 -4.10
N ILE A 345 5.79 -7.78 -5.36
CA ILE A 345 4.39 -7.56 -5.75
C ILE A 345 3.69 -8.91 -5.89
N HIS A 346 2.76 -9.18 -4.98
CA HIS A 346 1.87 -10.32 -5.06
C HIS A 346 0.82 -10.06 -6.14
N ARG A 347 0.71 -11.00 -7.09
CA ARG A 347 -0.31 -10.97 -8.14
C ARG A 347 -1.21 -12.16 -7.94
N MET A 348 -2.49 -11.89 -7.73
CA MET A 348 -3.48 -12.94 -7.53
C MET A 348 -4.62 -12.76 -8.52
N THR A 349 -5.17 -13.89 -8.95
CA THR A 349 -6.39 -13.93 -9.75
C THR A 349 -7.47 -14.61 -8.91
N ASP A 350 -8.71 -14.15 -9.01
CA ASP A 350 -9.84 -14.82 -8.38
C ASP A 350 -10.02 -16.26 -8.88
N GLU A 351 -10.86 -17.04 -8.17
CA GLU A 351 -11.13 -18.45 -8.51
C GLU A 351 -11.65 -18.64 -9.94
N GLU A 352 -12.34 -17.63 -10.47
CA GLU A 352 -12.91 -17.64 -11.82
C GLU A 352 -11.88 -17.29 -12.91
N GLY A 353 -10.67 -16.87 -12.53
CA GLY A 353 -9.64 -16.44 -13.49
C GLY A 353 -9.92 -15.09 -14.15
N ARG A 354 -10.93 -14.35 -13.67
CA ARG A 354 -11.46 -13.13 -14.31
C ARG A 354 -10.79 -11.90 -13.73
N ARG A 355 -10.72 -11.78 -12.41
CA ARG A 355 -10.23 -10.58 -11.74
C ARG A 355 -8.81 -10.78 -11.29
N THR A 356 -7.90 -9.91 -11.72
CA THR A 356 -6.50 -9.93 -11.31
C THR A 356 -6.17 -8.68 -10.54
N THR A 357 -5.66 -8.82 -9.31
CA THR A 357 -5.19 -7.70 -8.49
C THR A 357 -3.68 -7.78 -8.26
N PHE A 358 -3.12 -6.67 -7.82
CA PHE A 358 -1.71 -6.55 -7.46
C PHE A 358 -1.61 -5.92 -6.09
N LEU A 359 -0.74 -6.46 -5.24
CA LEU A 359 -0.56 -5.99 -3.89
C LEU A 359 0.92 -6.09 -3.50
N SER A 360 1.53 -4.98 -3.11
CA SER A 360 2.88 -5.04 -2.54
C SER A 360 2.85 -5.63 -1.14
N ALA A 361 3.93 -6.31 -0.76
CA ALA A 361 4.17 -6.55 0.67
C ALA A 361 4.20 -5.19 1.42
N PRO A 362 3.68 -5.10 2.65
CA PRO A 362 3.86 -3.93 3.49
C PRO A 362 5.36 -3.65 3.70
N VAL A 363 5.73 -2.37 3.59
CA VAL A 363 7.08 -1.90 3.88
C VAL A 363 7.00 -0.96 5.08
N GLU A 364 7.84 -1.24 6.08
CA GLU A 364 8.03 -0.33 7.21
C GLU A 364 9.06 0.75 6.85
N PHE A 365 8.66 2.01 6.92
CA PHE A 365 9.54 3.15 6.81
C PHE A 365 9.69 3.80 8.19
N ARG A 366 10.92 3.91 8.67
CA ARG A 366 11.25 4.41 10.02
C ARG A 366 11.61 5.88 9.97
#